data_AF-A0A536EAZ6-F1
#
_entry.id   AF-A0A536EAZ6-F1
#
_cell.length_a   1.000
_cell.length_b   1.000
_cell.length_c   1.000
_cell.angle_alpha   90.00
_cell.angle_beta   90.00
_cell.angle_gamma   90.00
#
_symmetry.space_group_name_H-M   'P 1'
#
loop_
_entity.id
_entity.type
_entity.pdbx_description
1 polymer ?
#
loop_
_entity_poly.entity_id
_entity_poly.type
_entity_poly.pdbx_seq_one_letter_code
_entity_poly.pdbx_strand_id
1 'polypeptide(L)'
;MSARGVVRRGRRGQAGLSLIEVAATVFLLGVAVVALVAGLATTQRSAAIASGQTKLEAAARQMGDFLRTPDDGSAPKVAYQLCDAHGTQPDTYKTAVISGLPPMFNTSWNPKIIEVAEATSASLTQDPTYSTEPELTCSDGNTDWGVQRITFSVTDATTNRTLVRAVFKWDPNAGSHPIS
;
A
#
# COMPACT_ATOMS: atom_id res chain seq x y z
N MET A 1 53.10 2.94 -79.57
CA MET A 1 52.29 2.43 -78.45
C MET A 1 52.81 3.01 -77.14
N SER A 2 51.99 3.83 -76.46
CA SER A 2 51.56 3.64 -75.07
C SER A 2 51.41 4.97 -74.33
N ALA A 3 50.28 5.08 -73.64
CA ALA A 3 49.57 6.29 -73.33
C ALA A 3 50.09 7.04 -72.09
N ARG A 4 49.89 8.36 -72.11
CA ARG A 4 49.95 9.24 -70.94
C ARG A 4 48.95 8.75 -69.89
N GLY A 5 49.44 8.24 -68.77
CA GLY A 5 48.63 7.93 -67.59
C GLY A 5 48.26 9.19 -66.83
N VAL A 6 46.96 9.53 -66.87
CA VAL A 6 46.34 10.67 -66.19
C VAL A 6 46.47 10.54 -64.67
N VAL A 7 46.91 11.62 -64.05
CA VAL A 7 46.91 11.87 -62.59
C VAL A 7 45.48 11.78 -62.04
N ARG A 8 45.16 10.75 -61.25
CA ARG A 8 44.00 10.77 -60.36
C ARG A 8 44.41 11.32 -59.01
N ARG A 9 44.36 12.65 -58.90
CA ARG A 9 44.32 13.38 -57.63
C ARG A 9 43.16 12.82 -56.81
N GLY A 10 43.46 12.09 -55.74
CA GLY A 10 42.48 11.79 -54.72
C GLY A 10 41.92 13.10 -54.21
N ARG A 11 40.64 13.37 -54.51
CA ARG A 11 39.90 14.46 -53.87
C ARG A 11 39.85 14.11 -52.39
N ARG A 12 40.75 14.71 -51.60
CA ARG A 12 40.53 14.91 -50.17
C ARG A 12 39.16 15.54 -50.06
N GLY A 13 38.18 14.78 -49.57
CA GLY A 13 36.90 15.33 -49.15
C GLY A 13 37.24 16.45 -48.19
N GLN A 14 36.99 17.69 -48.60
CA GLN A 14 37.04 18.82 -47.69
C GLN A 14 36.01 18.52 -46.61
N ALA A 15 36.49 18.34 -45.38
CA ALA A 15 35.68 18.27 -44.18
C ALA A 15 35.07 19.66 -43.93
N GLY A 16 34.10 20.03 -44.75
CA GLY A 16 33.21 21.15 -44.53
C GLY A 16 31.86 20.55 -44.17
N LEU A 17 31.42 20.76 -42.92
CA LEU A 17 30.07 20.42 -42.46
C LEU A 17 29.07 20.90 -43.51
N SER A 18 28.38 19.96 -44.17
CA SER A 18 27.34 20.36 -45.10
C SER A 18 26.16 20.90 -44.28
N LEU A 19 25.49 21.93 -44.79
CA LEU A 19 24.33 22.53 -44.09
C LEU A 19 23.23 21.48 -43.83
N ILE A 20 23.13 20.47 -44.71
CA ILE A 20 22.25 19.31 -44.58
C ILE A 20 22.65 18.43 -43.38
N GLU A 21 23.94 18.20 -43.16
CA GLU A 21 24.46 17.39 -42.07
C GLU A 21 24.22 18.06 -40.71
N VAL A 22 24.38 19.39 -40.65
CA VAL A 22 24.01 20.20 -39.47
C VAL A 22 22.50 20.16 -39.22
N ALA A 23 21.68 20.30 -40.26
CA ALA A 23 20.22 20.22 -40.13
C ALA A 23 19.75 18.84 -39.65
N ALA A 24 20.32 17.77 -40.19
CA ALA A 24 19.99 16.39 -39.81
C ALA A 24 20.40 16.10 -38.36
N THR A 25 21.59 16.55 -37.93
CA THR A 25 22.04 16.39 -36.54
C THR A 25 21.17 17.16 -35.56
N VAL A 26 20.77 18.40 -35.87
CA VAL A 26 19.84 19.17 -35.05
C VAL A 26 18.47 18.48 -34.96
N PHE A 27 17.97 17.94 -36.07
CA PHE A 27 16.70 17.22 -36.06
C PHE A 27 16.75 15.96 -35.20
N LEU A 28 17.81 15.15 -35.32
CA LEU A 28 18.02 13.96 -34.50
C LEU A 28 18.16 14.29 -33.01
N LEU A 29 18.91 15.34 -32.67
CA LEU A 29 19.03 15.82 -31.29
C LEU A 29 17.67 16.31 -30.76
N GLY A 30 16.87 17.00 -31.57
CA GLY A 30 15.53 17.43 -31.20
C GLY A 30 14.60 16.26 -30.86
N VAL A 31 14.58 15.22 -31.72
CA VAL A 31 13.79 14.00 -31.46
C VAL A 31 14.29 13.29 -30.19
N ALA A 32 15.60 13.20 -29.99
CA ALA A 32 16.18 12.58 -28.80
C ALA A 32 15.80 13.32 -27.50
N VAL A 33 15.83 14.65 -27.50
CA VAL A 33 15.42 15.47 -26.34
C VAL A 33 13.93 15.28 -26.03
N VAL A 34 13.07 15.29 -27.05
CA VAL A 34 11.62 15.07 -26.84
C VAL A 34 11.36 13.67 -26.26
N ALA A 35 12.04 12.64 -26.78
CA ALA A 35 11.93 11.28 -26.25
C ALA A 35 12.40 11.19 -24.79
N LEU A 36 13.50 11.84 -24.44
CA LEU A 36 14.02 11.89 -23.07
C LEU A 36 13.04 12.60 -22.11
N VAL A 37 12.51 13.76 -22.50
CA VAL A 37 11.54 14.52 -21.68
C VAL A 37 10.27 13.70 -21.48
N ALA A 38 9.75 13.06 -22.52
CA ALA A 38 8.59 12.18 -22.40
C ALA A 38 8.86 11.00 -21.45
N GLY A 39 10.04 10.37 -21.53
CA GLY A 39 10.45 9.29 -20.62
C GLY A 39 10.63 9.74 -19.16
N LEU A 40 11.14 10.95 -18.94
CA LEU A 40 11.25 11.54 -17.61
C LEU A 40 9.87 11.85 -17.00
N ALA A 41 8.93 12.36 -17.80
CA ALA A 41 7.58 12.63 -17.35
C ALA A 41 6.83 11.34 -16.93
N THR A 42 6.98 10.25 -17.70
CA THR A 42 6.36 8.97 -17.35
C THR A 42 6.96 8.34 -16.11
N THR A 43 8.30 8.37 -15.97
CA THR A 43 8.98 7.85 -14.77
C THR A 43 8.62 8.65 -13.52
N GLN A 44 8.53 9.97 -13.59
CA GLN A 44 8.06 10.80 -12.48
C GLN A 44 6.63 10.45 -12.06
N ARG A 45 5.73 10.24 -13.03
CA ARG A 45 4.36 9.83 -12.74
C ARG A 45 4.30 8.46 -12.07
N SER A 46 5.09 7.49 -12.54
CA SER A 46 5.20 6.17 -11.92
C SER A 46 5.76 6.23 -10.50
N ALA A 47 6.81 7.04 -10.28
CA ALA A 47 7.40 7.23 -8.97
C ALA A 47 6.40 7.88 -7.98
N ALA A 48 5.62 8.86 -8.44
CA ALA A 48 4.57 9.48 -7.62
C ALA A 48 3.48 8.47 -7.23
N ILE A 49 3.06 7.61 -8.16
CA ILE A 49 2.09 6.54 -7.89
C ILE A 49 2.63 5.55 -6.86
N ALA A 50 3.89 5.11 -7.02
CA ALA A 50 4.54 4.19 -6.10
C ALA A 50 4.69 4.79 -4.70
N SER A 51 5.16 6.04 -4.60
CA SER A 51 5.27 6.77 -3.34
C SER A 51 3.92 6.90 -2.63
N GLY A 52 2.84 7.20 -3.36
CA GLY A 52 1.49 7.23 -2.81
C GLY A 52 1.04 5.87 -2.27
N GLN A 53 1.33 4.78 -2.98
CA GLN A 53 1.01 3.43 -2.51
C GLN A 53 1.80 3.05 -1.25
N THR A 54 3.10 3.36 -1.19
CA THR A 54 3.92 3.09 0.00
C THR A 54 3.40 3.82 1.22
N LYS A 55 2.97 5.08 1.07
CA LYS A 55 2.37 5.85 2.17
C LYS A 55 1.04 5.24 2.64
N LEU A 56 0.19 4.83 1.69
CA LEU A 56 -1.09 4.19 2.00
C LEU A 56 -0.91 2.85 2.71
N GLU A 57 0.08 2.04 2.31
CA GLU A 57 0.44 0.80 2.98
C GLU A 57 1.01 1.04 4.38
N ALA A 58 1.86 2.06 4.55
CA ALA A 58 2.39 2.45 5.86
C ALA A 58 1.26 2.90 6.81
N ALA A 59 0.29 3.68 6.31
CA ALA A 59 -0.90 4.07 7.06
C ALA A 59 -1.75 2.84 7.42
N ALA A 60 -2.00 1.93 6.48
CA ALA A 60 -2.74 0.71 6.80
C ALA A 60 -2.02 -0.18 7.84
N ARG A 61 -0.68 -0.23 7.82
CA ARG A 61 0.10 -0.90 8.87
C ARG A 61 -0.07 -0.24 10.23
N GLN A 62 0.13 1.07 10.32
CA GLN A 62 -0.04 1.82 11.57
C GLN A 62 -1.45 1.66 12.15
N MET A 63 -2.48 1.66 11.29
CA MET A 63 -3.85 1.37 11.73
C MET A 63 -3.98 -0.06 12.25
N GLY A 64 -3.42 -1.05 11.54
CA GLY A 64 -3.40 -2.43 12.01
C GLY A 64 -2.69 -2.60 13.36
N ASP A 65 -1.57 -1.91 13.57
CA ASP A 65 -0.81 -1.95 14.82
C ASP A 65 -1.60 -1.31 15.98
N PHE A 66 -2.28 -0.18 15.72
CA PHE A 66 -3.19 0.44 16.68
C PHE A 66 -4.32 -0.50 17.10
N LEU A 67 -4.96 -1.17 16.13
CA LEU A 67 -6.03 -2.13 16.38
C LEU A 67 -5.57 -3.36 17.19
N ARG A 68 -4.32 -3.81 16.98
CA ARG A 68 -3.72 -4.93 17.72
C ARG A 68 -3.27 -4.57 19.13
N THR A 69 -3.01 -3.29 19.40
CA THR A 69 -2.45 -2.88 20.69
C THR A 69 -3.41 -3.30 21.83
N PRO A 70 -2.92 -4.08 22.83
CA PRO A 70 -3.73 -4.50 23.96
C PRO A 70 -4.04 -3.33 24.90
N ASP A 71 -5.16 -3.43 25.61
CA ASP A 71 -5.55 -2.46 26.63
C ASP A 71 -4.60 -2.55 27.83
N ASP A 72 -3.84 -1.48 28.06
CA ASP A 72 -2.93 -1.34 29.21
C ASP A 72 -3.33 -0.16 30.10
N GLY A 73 -4.54 0.40 29.90
CA GLY A 73 -5.08 1.50 30.70
C GLY A 73 -4.49 2.89 30.42
N SER A 74 -3.59 3.04 29.43
CA SER A 74 -2.89 4.31 29.18
C SER A 74 -3.41 5.15 27.99
N ALA A 75 -4.27 4.58 27.13
CA ALA A 75 -4.84 5.25 25.96
C ALA A 75 -6.22 4.68 25.57
N PRO A 76 -7.07 5.42 24.81
CA PRO A 76 -8.29 4.85 24.23
C PRO A 76 -7.92 3.79 23.20
N LYS A 77 -7.91 2.52 23.60
CA LYS A 77 -7.54 1.39 22.77
C LYS A 77 -8.78 0.58 22.40
N VAL A 78 -8.69 -0.13 21.28
CA VAL A 78 -9.77 -0.96 20.77
C VAL A 78 -9.94 -2.16 21.70
N ALA A 79 -11.04 -2.23 22.46
CA ALA A 79 -11.29 -3.37 23.32
C ALA A 79 -11.73 -4.60 22.50
N TYR A 80 -11.27 -5.78 22.90
CA TYR A 80 -11.85 -7.03 22.41
C TYR A 80 -13.34 -7.08 22.77
N GLN A 81 -14.20 -7.53 21.86
CA GLN A 81 -15.62 -7.72 22.13
C GLN A 81 -15.91 -9.21 22.18
N LEU A 82 -16.14 -9.71 23.39
CA LEU A 82 -16.53 -11.09 23.64
C LEU A 82 -17.89 -11.36 23.01
N CYS A 83 -18.04 -12.50 22.34
CA CYS A 83 -19.31 -12.97 21.78
C CYS A 83 -19.94 -12.02 20.75
N ASP A 84 -19.08 -11.42 19.94
CA ASP A 84 -19.52 -10.49 18.90
C ASP A 84 -20.03 -11.21 17.65
N ALA A 85 -21.35 -11.28 17.51
CA ALA A 85 -22.01 -11.87 16.35
C ALA A 85 -21.59 -11.14 15.05
N HIS A 86 -20.95 -11.89 14.15
CA HIS A 86 -20.38 -11.49 12.86
C HIS A 86 -20.98 -10.20 12.24
N GLY A 87 -20.23 -9.09 12.33
CA GLY A 87 -20.52 -7.88 11.57
C GLY A 87 -21.61 -6.98 12.14
N THR A 88 -22.20 -7.34 13.29
CA THR A 88 -23.30 -6.57 13.91
C THR A 88 -22.88 -5.56 14.96
N GLN A 89 -21.57 -5.33 15.14
CA GLN A 89 -21.13 -4.28 16.05
C GLN A 89 -21.81 -2.95 15.73
N PRO A 90 -22.48 -2.34 16.73
CA PRO A 90 -23.14 -1.07 16.54
C PRO A 90 -22.12 -0.01 16.11
N ASP A 91 -22.61 0.99 15.37
CA ASP A 91 -21.77 2.09 14.89
C ASP A 91 -21.08 2.84 16.03
N THR A 92 -21.54 2.69 17.28
CA THR A 92 -20.90 3.21 18.48
C THR A 92 -19.51 2.61 18.72
N TYR A 93 -19.32 1.29 18.56
CA TYR A 93 -17.99 0.65 18.69
C TYR A 93 -17.06 1.14 17.58
N LYS A 94 -17.53 1.10 16.34
CA LYS A 94 -16.76 1.56 15.17
C LYS A 94 -16.34 3.02 15.34
N THR A 95 -17.25 3.87 15.82
CA THR A 95 -16.99 5.29 16.08
C THR A 95 -16.00 5.48 17.22
N ALA A 96 -16.07 4.68 18.29
CA ALA A 96 -15.13 4.73 19.40
C ALA A 96 -13.71 4.33 18.97
N VAL A 97 -13.57 3.32 18.11
CA VAL A 97 -12.28 2.94 17.53
C VAL A 97 -11.69 4.09 16.72
N ILE A 98 -12.49 4.74 15.87
CA ILE A 98 -12.03 5.85 15.03
C ILE A 98 -11.72 7.10 15.87
N SER A 99 -12.48 7.38 16.93
CA SER A 99 -12.23 8.53 17.80
C SER A 99 -10.98 8.36 18.68
N GLY A 100 -10.57 7.12 18.94
CA GLY A 100 -9.33 6.79 19.63
C GLY A 100 -8.07 6.90 18.78
N LEU A 101 -8.19 7.05 17.45
CA LEU A 101 -7.02 7.17 16.58
C LEU A 101 -6.24 8.47 16.84
N PRO A 102 -4.90 8.44 16.70
CA PRO A 102 -4.09 9.65 16.79
C PRO A 102 -4.60 10.75 15.84
N PRO A 103 -4.64 12.03 16.25
CA PRO A 103 -5.18 13.11 15.41
C PRO A 103 -4.54 13.22 14.03
N MET A 104 -3.27 12.85 13.89
CA MET A 104 -2.54 12.82 12.62
C MET A 104 -3.10 11.83 11.59
N PHE A 105 -3.86 10.81 12.04
CA PHE A 105 -4.51 9.88 11.14
C PHE A 105 -5.69 10.53 10.40
N ASN A 106 -6.48 11.33 11.09
CA ASN A 106 -7.76 11.86 10.60
C ASN A 106 -7.60 13.09 9.68
N THR A 107 -6.40 13.65 9.54
CA THR A 107 -6.15 14.84 8.70
C THR A 107 -5.64 14.50 7.30
N SER A 108 -4.89 13.40 7.17
CA SER A 108 -4.31 12.95 5.88
C SER A 108 -4.99 11.69 5.34
N TRP A 109 -5.72 10.98 6.20
CA TRP A 109 -6.37 9.72 5.88
C TRP A 109 -7.80 9.73 6.39
N ASN A 110 -8.66 8.99 5.70
CA ASN A 110 -10.03 8.71 6.11
C ASN A 110 -10.09 7.23 6.53
N PRO A 111 -9.74 6.90 7.79
CA PRO A 111 -9.86 5.54 8.31
C PRO A 111 -11.32 5.17 8.54
N LYS A 112 -11.66 3.90 8.32
CA LYS A 112 -13.00 3.36 8.59
C LYS A 112 -12.91 1.91 9.02
N ILE A 113 -13.65 1.56 10.06
CA ILE A 113 -13.92 0.16 10.39
C ILE A 113 -15.10 -0.30 9.54
N ILE A 114 -14.86 -1.30 8.71
CA ILE A 114 -15.87 -1.87 7.81
C ILE A 114 -16.67 -2.91 8.58
N GLU A 115 -15.97 -3.84 9.20
CA GLU A 115 -16.54 -5.02 9.81
C GLU A 115 -15.72 -5.40 11.03
N VAL A 116 -16.43 -5.89 12.04
CA VAL A 116 -15.87 -6.50 13.23
C VAL A 116 -16.63 -7.81 13.38
N ALA A 117 -15.91 -8.91 13.35
CA ALA A 117 -16.51 -10.23 13.35
C ALA A 117 -15.61 -11.19 14.13
N GLU A 118 -16.20 -12.18 14.75
CA GLU A 118 -15.46 -13.32 15.28
C GLU A 118 -14.62 -13.97 14.17
N ALA A 119 -13.40 -14.40 14.51
CA ALA A 119 -12.58 -15.18 13.60
C ALA A 119 -13.14 -16.61 13.55
N THR A 120 -13.43 -17.08 12.34
CA THR A 120 -13.77 -18.49 12.12
C THR A 120 -12.49 -19.32 12.00
N SER A 121 -12.59 -20.63 12.26
CA SER A 121 -11.50 -21.59 12.00
C SER A 121 -10.90 -21.44 10.60
N ALA A 122 -11.73 -21.20 9.57
CA ALA A 122 -11.27 -20.93 8.21
C ALA A 122 -10.46 -19.63 8.08
N SER A 123 -10.79 -18.58 8.84
CA SER A 123 -10.03 -17.34 8.86
C SER A 123 -8.70 -17.43 9.63
N LEU A 124 -8.62 -18.34 10.59
CA LEU A 124 -7.41 -18.60 11.39
C LEU A 124 -6.38 -19.47 10.63
N THR A 125 -6.83 -20.37 9.74
CA THR A 125 -5.92 -21.21 8.92
C THR A 125 -5.03 -20.44 7.94
N GLN A 126 -5.23 -19.12 7.76
CA GLN A 126 -4.32 -18.29 6.96
C GLN A 126 -3.00 -17.95 7.68
N ASP A 127 -2.88 -18.30 8.96
CA ASP A 127 -1.67 -18.06 9.74
C ASP A 127 -1.26 -19.38 10.45
N PRO A 128 -0.14 -20.00 10.03
CA PRO A 128 0.19 -21.40 10.34
C PRO A 128 0.63 -21.66 11.79
N THR A 129 0.59 -20.66 12.67
CA THR A 129 1.23 -20.69 13.98
C THR A 129 0.27 -20.98 15.14
N TYR A 130 -1.02 -21.23 14.88
CA TYR A 130 -2.04 -21.18 15.92
C TYR A 130 -2.56 -22.55 16.40
N SER A 131 -2.62 -22.67 17.73
CA SER A 131 -3.44 -23.62 18.46
C SER A 131 -4.73 -22.92 18.87
N THR A 132 -5.89 -23.47 18.52
CA THR A 132 -7.19 -22.94 18.95
C THR A 132 -7.38 -23.26 20.44
N GLU A 133 -7.36 -22.22 21.29
CA GLU A 133 -7.80 -22.29 22.69
C GLU A 133 -9.30 -22.68 22.77
N PRO A 134 -9.77 -23.18 23.93
CA PRO A 134 -11.11 -23.71 24.06
C PRO A 134 -12.19 -22.61 23.91
N GLU A 135 -13.20 -22.99 23.14
CA GLU A 135 -14.42 -22.28 22.82
C GLU A 135 -15.11 -21.65 24.07
N LEU A 136 -15.18 -20.32 24.14
CA LEU A 136 -16.04 -19.65 25.13
C LEU A 136 -17.48 -19.70 24.64
N THR A 137 -18.39 -20.18 25.48
CA THR A 137 -19.82 -20.23 25.14
C THR A 137 -20.49 -18.90 25.46
N CYS A 138 -21.15 -18.32 24.46
CA CYS A 138 -21.87 -17.07 24.56
C CYS A 138 -23.29 -17.28 25.10
N SER A 139 -23.84 -16.24 25.71
CA SER A 139 -25.17 -16.26 26.36
C SER A 139 -26.32 -16.61 25.42
N ASP A 140 -26.13 -16.41 24.11
CA ASP A 140 -27.06 -16.70 23.02
C ASP A 140 -26.81 -18.07 22.35
N GLY A 141 -25.87 -18.87 22.88
CA GLY A 141 -25.48 -20.16 22.32
C GLY A 141 -24.50 -20.07 21.16
N ASN A 142 -24.05 -18.87 20.81
CA ASN A 142 -22.89 -18.70 19.93
C ASN A 142 -21.62 -19.10 20.65
N THR A 143 -20.56 -19.27 19.88
CA THR A 143 -19.25 -19.60 20.42
C THR A 143 -18.28 -18.47 20.10
N ASP A 144 -17.26 -18.31 20.94
CA ASP A 144 -16.21 -17.33 20.77
C ASP A 144 -14.85 -18.05 20.86
N TRP A 145 -14.08 -18.02 19.77
CA TRP A 145 -12.74 -18.59 19.68
C TRP A 145 -11.65 -17.74 20.38
N GLY A 146 -12.02 -16.65 21.05
CA GLY A 146 -11.08 -15.71 21.68
C GLY A 146 -10.32 -14.87 20.65
N VAL A 147 -10.84 -14.77 19.43
CA VAL A 147 -10.22 -14.03 18.32
C VAL A 147 -11.26 -13.26 17.54
N GLN A 148 -10.95 -12.00 17.28
CA GLN A 148 -11.77 -11.08 16.53
C GLN A 148 -11.03 -10.62 15.28
N ARG A 149 -11.67 -10.78 14.12
CA ARG A 149 -11.23 -10.19 12.86
C ARG A 149 -11.82 -8.79 12.72
N ILE A 150 -10.96 -7.78 12.61
CA ILE A 150 -11.34 -6.39 12.36
C ILE A 150 -10.94 -6.04 10.94
N THR A 151 -11.93 -5.87 10.07
CA THR A 151 -11.74 -5.38 8.69
C THR A 151 -11.85 -3.87 8.67
N PHE A 152 -10.83 -3.22 8.13
CA PHE A 152 -10.75 -1.77 8.06
C PHE A 152 -10.29 -1.31 6.68
N SER A 153 -10.59 -0.05 6.39
CA SER A 153 -10.04 0.66 5.24
C SER A 153 -9.35 1.93 5.65
N VAL A 154 -8.27 2.25 4.94
CA VAL A 154 -7.65 3.57 4.95
C VAL A 154 -7.83 4.16 3.56
N THR A 155 -8.41 5.36 3.47
CA THR A 155 -8.51 6.10 2.21
C THR A 155 -7.64 7.35 2.26
N ASP A 156 -6.82 7.56 1.23
CA ASP A 156 -6.07 8.80 1.04
C ASP A 156 -7.03 9.96 0.76
N ALA A 157 -6.99 11.02 1.58
CA ALA A 157 -7.88 12.18 1.44
C ALA A 157 -7.63 12.99 0.16
N THR A 158 -6.44 12.89 -0.43
CA THR A 158 -6.05 13.62 -1.65
C THR A 158 -6.30 12.79 -2.90
N THR A 159 -5.94 11.50 -2.87
CA THR A 159 -5.99 10.64 -4.07
C THR A 159 -7.24 9.77 -4.14
N ASN A 160 -8.05 9.70 -3.07
CA ASN A 160 -9.22 8.82 -2.93
C ASN A 160 -8.89 7.32 -3.14
N ARG A 161 -7.63 6.93 -3.01
CA ARG A 161 -7.23 5.53 -3.06
C ARG A 161 -7.51 4.88 -1.72
N THR A 162 -8.19 3.74 -1.77
CA THR A 162 -8.56 2.98 -0.58
C THR A 162 -7.76 1.68 -0.51
N LEU A 163 -7.23 1.38 0.66
CA LEU A 163 -6.65 0.09 0.98
C LEU A 163 -7.48 -0.59 2.06
N VAL A 164 -7.93 -1.81 1.79
CA VAL A 164 -8.67 -2.64 2.73
C VAL A 164 -7.74 -3.72 3.30
N ARG A 165 -7.80 -3.92 4.61
CA ARG A 165 -7.02 -4.90 5.35
C ARG A 165 -7.87 -5.47 6.49
N ALA A 166 -7.45 -6.64 6.97
CA ALA A 166 -7.96 -7.20 8.20
C ALA A 166 -6.80 -7.36 9.18
N VAL A 167 -7.10 -7.19 10.46
CA VAL A 167 -6.24 -7.64 11.55
C VAL A 167 -7.02 -8.58 12.45
N PHE A 168 -6.29 -9.46 13.13
CA PHE A 168 -6.84 -10.32 14.15
C PHE A 168 -6.42 -9.76 15.52
N LYS A 169 -7.38 -9.66 16.41
CA LYS A 169 -7.22 -9.23 17.80
C LYS A 169 -7.64 -10.38 18.71
N TRP A 170 -6.83 -10.65 19.72
CA TRP A 170 -7.06 -11.75 20.65
C TRP A 170 -7.72 -11.26 21.93
N ASP A 171 -8.51 -12.12 22.58
CA ASP A 171 -9.03 -11.88 23.93
C ASP A 171 -7.85 -11.83 24.91
N PRO A 172 -7.59 -10.70 25.58
CA PRO A 172 -6.48 -10.58 26.52
C PRO A 172 -6.57 -11.54 27.72
N ASN A 173 -7.73 -12.16 27.95
CA ASN A 173 -7.95 -13.11 29.04
C ASN A 173 -7.86 -14.58 28.58
N ALA A 174 -7.79 -14.84 27.27
CA ALA A 174 -7.54 -16.18 26.76
C ALA A 174 -6.08 -16.57 27.04
N GLY A 175 -5.85 -17.73 27.66
CA GLY A 175 -4.54 -18.17 28.11
C GLY A 175 -3.50 -18.22 26.98
N SER A 176 -2.28 -17.73 27.27
CA SER A 176 -1.06 -17.81 26.44
C SER A 176 -1.20 -17.47 24.95
N HIS A 177 -0.99 -16.20 24.61
CA HIS A 177 -0.82 -15.74 23.23
C HIS A 177 0.56 -16.14 22.64
N PRO A 178 0.62 -16.66 21.39
CA PRO A 178 1.83 -16.51 20.59
C PRO A 178 1.96 -15.03 20.21
N ILE A 179 2.99 -14.37 20.73
CA ILE A 179 3.43 -13.05 20.27
C ILE A 179 4.24 -13.28 18.99
N SER A 180 3.71 -12.87 17.84
CA SER A 180 4.51 -12.58 16.65
C SER A 180 3.77 -11.71 15.66
#